data_AF-A0A7C6F425-F1
#
_entry.id   AF-A0A7C6F425-F1
#
_cell.length_a   1.000
_cell.length_b   1.000
_cell.length_c   1.000
_cell.angle_alpha   90.00
_cell.angle_beta   90.00
_cell.angle_gamma   90.00
#
_symmetry.space_group_name_H-M   'P 1'
#
loop_
_entity.id
_entity.type
_entity.pdbx_description
1 polymer ?
#
loop_
_entity_poly.entity_id
_entity_poly.type
_entity_poly.pdbx_seq_one_letter_code
_entity_poly.pdbx_strand_id
1 'polypeptide(L)'
;MTVYLDIIHSVERAGARLSLDWTEPCLLLENDDRISEALMARIREQKDAIRGYLLLCELWQAGYSLELHPSARGGWFILPVGAARASEKLIKQYEIHHDAALRLMLETLPKDANGEPDCAWWNERVRNLEALRI
;
A
#
# COMPACT_ATOMS: atom_id res chain seq x y z
N MET A 1 15.55 -6.84 -0.44
CA MET A 1 14.15 -7.21 -0.13
C MET A 1 13.69 -6.30 0.98
N THR A 2 12.59 -5.57 0.78
CA THR A 2 12.12 -4.53 1.73
C THR A 2 11.65 -5.17 3.05
N VAL A 3 11.98 -4.57 4.19
CA VAL A 3 11.82 -5.17 5.54
C VAL A 3 10.39 -5.65 5.83
N TYR A 4 9.37 -4.91 5.38
CA TYR A 4 7.96 -5.28 5.58
C TYR A 4 7.52 -6.50 4.76
N LEU A 5 8.11 -6.76 3.57
CA LEU A 5 7.79 -7.94 2.77
C LEU A 5 8.29 -9.22 3.44
N ASP A 6 9.46 -9.17 4.09
CA ASP A 6 9.97 -10.29 4.88
C ASP A 6 9.04 -10.62 6.06
N ILE A 7 8.48 -9.58 6.70
CA ILE A 7 7.51 -9.74 7.78
C ILE A 7 6.24 -10.42 7.26
N ILE A 8 5.66 -9.93 6.16
CA ILE A 8 4.46 -10.51 5.54
C ILE A 8 4.69 -11.98 5.20
N HIS A 9 5.79 -12.31 4.52
CA HIS A 9 6.11 -13.71 4.21
C HIS A 9 6.33 -14.57 5.46
N SER A 10 6.90 -14.02 6.53
CA SER A 10 7.09 -14.74 7.79
C SER A 10 5.76 -15.05 8.48
N VAL A 11 4.82 -14.10 8.45
CA VAL A 11 3.45 -14.27 8.95
C VAL A 11 2.72 -15.36 8.17
N GLU A 12 2.77 -15.32 6.84
CA GLU A 12 2.15 -16.33 5.98
C GLU A 12 2.73 -17.73 6.20
N ARG A 13 4.06 -17.85 6.35
CA ARG A 13 4.73 -19.13 6.66
C ARG A 13 4.34 -19.69 8.03
N ALA A 14 4.00 -18.83 8.99
CA ALA A 14 3.47 -19.25 10.28
C ALA A 14 2.00 -19.70 10.20
N GLY A 15 1.33 -19.53 9.04
CA GLY A 15 -0.09 -19.84 8.86
C GLY A 15 -1.02 -18.80 9.49
N ALA A 16 -0.51 -17.60 9.74
CA ALA A 16 -1.29 -16.43 10.14
C ALA A 16 -1.54 -15.52 8.93
N ARG A 17 -2.43 -14.55 9.09
CA ARG A 17 -2.75 -13.60 8.01
C ARG A 17 -2.88 -12.18 8.54
N LEU A 18 -2.25 -11.25 7.83
CA LEU A 18 -2.45 -9.81 8.04
C LEU A 18 -3.50 -9.29 7.06
N SER A 19 -4.40 -8.44 7.57
CA SER A 19 -5.36 -7.71 6.76
C SER A 19 -5.58 -6.30 7.30
N LEU A 20 -6.25 -5.47 6.51
CA LEU A 20 -6.63 -4.12 6.92
C LEU A 20 -7.97 -4.16 7.68
N ASP A 21 -8.00 -3.47 8.81
CA ASP A 21 -9.27 -3.02 9.36
C ASP A 21 -9.85 -1.93 8.44
N TRP A 22 -11.17 -1.82 8.36
CA TRP A 22 -11.85 -0.85 7.49
C TRP A 22 -12.73 0.13 8.29
N THR A 23 -12.52 0.13 9.61
CA THR A 23 -13.14 1.00 10.62
C THR A 23 -12.11 1.81 11.40
N GLU A 24 -10.91 1.26 11.60
CA GLU A 24 -9.81 1.90 12.33
C GLU A 24 -8.46 1.80 11.58
N PRO A 25 -7.49 2.71 11.83
CA PRO A 25 -6.17 2.68 11.22
C PRO A 25 -5.24 1.62 11.82
N CYS A 26 -5.69 0.37 11.89
CA CYS A 26 -4.97 -0.75 12.49
C CYS A 26 -4.80 -1.93 11.52
N LEU A 27 -3.95 -2.88 11.93
CA LEU A 27 -3.78 -4.16 11.25
C LEU A 27 -4.57 -5.22 12.02
N LEU A 28 -5.30 -6.04 11.30
CA LEU A 28 -5.89 -7.25 11.84
C LEU A 28 -4.92 -8.41 11.61
N LEU A 29 -4.74 -9.24 12.64
CA LEU A 29 -3.93 -10.44 12.59
C LEU A 29 -4.80 -11.64 12.93
N GLU A 30 -5.02 -12.51 11.95
CA GLU A 30 -5.73 -13.78 12.13
C GLU A 30 -4.72 -14.88 12.52
N ASN A 31 -5.11 -15.75 13.46
CA ASN A 31 -4.27 -16.81 14.04
C ASN A 31 -2.97 -16.25 14.68
N ASP A 32 -3.12 -15.23 15.52
CA ASP A 32 -2.02 -14.57 16.20
C ASP A 32 -1.26 -15.48 17.18
N ASP A 33 -1.92 -16.53 17.69
CA ASP A 33 -1.33 -17.60 18.50
C ASP A 33 -0.15 -18.31 17.83
N ARG A 34 -0.05 -18.22 16.50
CA ARG A 34 1.04 -18.80 15.70
C ARG A 34 2.23 -17.86 15.49
N ILE A 35 2.11 -16.60 15.92
CA ILE A 35 3.16 -15.60 15.73
C ILE A 35 4.01 -15.49 16.98
N SER A 36 5.34 -15.58 16.81
CA SER A 36 6.28 -15.37 17.91
C SER A 36 6.29 -13.91 18.37
N GLU A 37 6.58 -13.67 19.65
CA GLU A 37 6.72 -12.31 20.20
C GLU A 37 7.72 -11.44 19.41
N ALA A 38 8.82 -12.04 18.94
CA ALA A 38 9.80 -11.34 18.12
C ALA A 38 9.22 -10.89 16.76
N LEU A 39 8.40 -11.72 16.12
CA LEU A 39 7.72 -11.35 14.88
C LEU A 39 6.61 -10.33 15.14
N MET A 40 5.87 -10.43 16.25
CA MET A 40 4.90 -9.41 16.67
C MET A 40 5.55 -8.04 16.87
N ALA A 41 6.73 -7.99 17.51
CA ALA A 41 7.46 -6.74 17.69
C ALA A 41 7.82 -6.09 16.33
N ARG A 42 8.28 -6.90 15.36
CA ARG A 42 8.57 -6.42 14.00
C ARG A 42 7.32 -5.93 13.27
N ILE A 43 6.19 -6.63 13.40
CA ILE A 43 4.90 -6.19 12.81
C ILE A 43 4.52 -4.81 13.38
N ARG A 44 4.64 -4.61 14.69
CA ARG A 44 4.32 -3.33 15.35
C ARG A 44 5.23 -2.20 14.86
N GLU A 45 6.52 -2.47 14.71
CA GLU A 45 7.52 -1.51 14.22
C GLU A 45 7.25 -1.09 12.77
N GLN A 46 6.84 -2.04 11.92
CA GLN A 46 6.64 -1.82 10.48
C GLN A 46 5.17 -1.64 10.10
N LYS A 47 4.29 -1.39 11.07
CA LYS A 47 2.82 -1.42 10.89
C LYS A 47 2.34 -0.53 9.75
N ASP A 48 2.89 0.67 9.60
CA ASP A 48 2.42 1.63 8.60
C ASP A 48 2.87 1.23 7.20
N ALA A 49 4.11 0.72 7.04
CA ALA A 49 4.57 0.17 5.78
C ALA A 49 3.74 -1.06 5.35
N ILE A 50 3.39 -1.94 6.31
CA ILE A 50 2.52 -3.09 6.05
C ILE A 50 1.11 -2.63 5.65
N ARG A 51 0.52 -1.66 6.38
CA ARG A 51 -0.80 -1.10 6.06
C ARG A 51 -0.82 -0.50 4.65
N GLY A 52 0.19 0.30 4.33
CA GLY A 52 0.34 0.90 3.01
C GLY A 52 0.42 -0.16 1.92
N TYR A 53 1.26 -1.17 2.11
CA TYR A 53 1.42 -2.26 1.14
C TYR A 53 0.10 -3.02 0.92
N LEU A 54 -0.60 -3.40 1.99
CA LEU A 54 -1.88 -4.11 1.88
C LEU A 54 -2.93 -3.30 1.13
N LEU A 55 -3.03 -1.98 1.36
CA LEU A 55 -3.97 -1.12 0.62
C LEU A 55 -3.61 -1.08 -0.87
N LEU A 56 -2.33 -0.91 -1.21
CA LEU A 56 -1.88 -0.91 -2.60
C LEU A 56 -2.22 -2.24 -3.30
N CYS A 57 -2.04 -3.37 -2.62
CA CYS A 57 -2.43 -4.68 -3.12
C CYS A 57 -3.94 -4.81 -3.33
N GLU A 58 -4.77 -4.37 -2.38
CA GLU A 58 -6.23 -4.42 -2.50
C GLU A 58 -6.72 -3.56 -3.67
N LEU A 59 -6.19 -2.35 -3.84
CA LEU A 59 -6.52 -1.48 -4.98
C LEU A 59 -6.11 -2.12 -6.31
N TRP A 60 -4.90 -2.67 -6.38
CA TRP A 60 -4.42 -3.37 -7.58
C TRP A 60 -5.26 -4.59 -7.93
N GLN A 61 -5.59 -5.42 -6.95
CA GLN A 61 -6.44 -6.62 -7.12
C GLN A 61 -7.86 -6.25 -7.54
N ALA A 62 -8.37 -5.11 -7.07
CA ALA A 62 -9.65 -4.56 -7.52
C ALA A 62 -9.60 -4.03 -8.96
N GLY A 63 -8.42 -3.98 -9.59
CA GLY A 63 -8.22 -3.60 -10.98
C GLY A 63 -7.78 -2.15 -11.19
N TYR A 64 -7.57 -1.38 -10.11
CA TYR A 64 -7.10 0.00 -10.23
C TYR A 64 -5.65 0.08 -10.65
N SER A 65 -5.38 1.08 -11.47
CA SER A 65 -4.08 1.68 -11.63
C SER A 65 -3.92 2.82 -10.64
N LEU A 66 -2.69 3.08 -10.18
CA LEU A 66 -2.45 4.02 -9.10
C LEU A 66 -1.61 5.18 -9.62
N GLU A 67 -2.23 6.32 -9.91
CA GLU A 67 -1.49 7.54 -10.26
C GLU A 67 -1.17 8.36 -9.01
N LEU A 68 -0.09 9.15 -9.05
CA LEU A 68 0.24 10.14 -8.03
C LEU A 68 -0.06 11.53 -8.55
N HIS A 69 -0.91 12.27 -7.85
CA HIS A 69 -1.32 13.62 -8.25
C HIS A 69 -0.88 14.66 -7.23
N PRO A 70 -0.46 15.86 -7.67
CA PRO A 70 -0.09 16.92 -6.75
C PRO A 70 -1.34 17.46 -6.04
N SER A 71 -1.22 17.70 -4.75
CA SER A 71 -2.27 18.35 -3.96
C SER A 71 -2.17 19.87 -4.03
N ALA A 72 -3.31 20.55 -4.10
CA ALA A 72 -3.38 22.02 -4.04
C ALA A 72 -2.84 22.59 -2.71
N ARG A 73 -2.75 21.77 -1.67
CA ARG A 73 -2.21 22.13 -0.34
C ARG A 73 -0.73 21.80 -0.19
N GLY A 74 -0.07 21.36 -1.27
CA GLY A 74 1.29 20.81 -1.24
C GLY A 74 1.29 19.31 -0.97
N GLY A 75 2.33 18.63 -1.48
CA GLY A 75 2.46 17.17 -1.42
C GLY A 75 1.73 16.45 -2.55
N TRP A 76 1.60 15.13 -2.39
CA TRP A 76 1.01 14.22 -3.36
C TRP A 76 -0.16 13.45 -2.76
N PHE A 77 -1.00 12.85 -3.61
CA PHE A 77 -2.01 11.88 -3.19
C PHE A 77 -2.11 10.77 -4.24
N ILE A 78 -2.58 9.59 -3.82
CA ILE A 78 -2.83 8.48 -4.73
C ILE A 78 -4.19 8.68 -5.38
N LEU A 79 -4.28 8.64 -6.70
CA LEU A 79 -5.55 8.59 -7.42
C LEU A 79 -5.71 7.17 -8.01
N PRO A 80 -6.63 6.35 -7.49
CA PRO A 80 -7.01 5.10 -8.13
C PRO A 80 -7.77 5.40 -9.43
N VAL A 81 -7.29 4.91 -10.57
CA VAL A 81 -7.85 5.11 -11.91
C VAL A 81 -8.23 3.76 -12.52
N GLY A 82 -9.33 3.71 -13.27
CA GLY A 82 -9.77 2.52 -14.02
C GLY A 82 -11.26 2.18 -13.88
N ALA A 83 -11.74 1.23 -14.70
CA ALA A 83 -13.15 0.82 -14.78
C ALA A 83 -13.59 -0.17 -13.68
N ALA A 84 -12.96 -0.12 -12.51
CA ALA A 84 -13.33 -0.95 -11.37
C ALA A 84 -14.49 -0.31 -10.60
N ARG A 85 -15.48 -1.12 -10.19
CA ARG A 85 -16.55 -0.65 -9.31
C ARG A 85 -16.06 -0.68 -7.86
N ALA A 86 -15.78 0.48 -7.29
CA ALA A 86 -15.40 0.59 -5.89
C ALA A 86 -16.48 0.00 -4.98
N SER A 87 -16.09 -0.93 -4.10
CA SER A 87 -16.96 -1.36 -3.00
C SER A 87 -16.87 -0.34 -1.87
N GLU A 88 -17.94 -0.22 -1.06
CA GLU A 88 -17.93 0.65 0.12
C GLU A 88 -16.77 0.32 1.06
N LYS A 89 -16.46 -0.97 1.20
CA LYS A 89 -15.32 -1.45 1.99
C LYS A 89 -14.00 -0.87 1.49
N LEU A 90 -13.73 -0.96 0.18
CA LEU A 90 -12.48 -0.50 -0.41
C LEU A 90 -12.33 1.02 -0.35
N ILE A 91 -13.44 1.77 -0.46
CA ILE A 91 -13.44 3.22 -0.26
C ILE A 91 -13.00 3.56 1.17
N LYS A 92 -13.58 2.90 2.18
CA LYS A 92 -13.20 3.12 3.58
C LYS A 92 -11.75 2.72 3.86
N GLN A 93 -11.30 1.59 3.32
CA GLN A 93 -9.90 1.17 3.44
C GLN A 93 -8.96 2.20 2.80
N TYR A 94 -9.32 2.72 1.63
CA TYR A 94 -8.58 3.80 0.99
C TYR A 94 -8.51 5.04 1.91
N GLU A 95 -9.63 5.54 2.41
CA GLU A 95 -9.66 6.74 3.28
C GLU A 95 -8.83 6.57 4.56
N ILE A 96 -8.88 5.39 5.20
CA ILE A 96 -8.19 5.12 6.47
C ILE A 96 -6.68 4.88 6.28
N HIS A 97 -6.29 4.25 5.17
CA HIS A 97 -4.92 3.77 4.95
C HIS A 97 -4.16 4.52 3.87
N HIS A 98 -4.79 5.52 3.22
CA HIS A 98 -4.20 6.31 2.12
C HIS A 98 -2.82 6.86 2.48
N ASP A 99 -2.68 7.52 3.62
CA ASP A 99 -1.41 8.19 3.97
C ASP A 99 -0.26 7.20 4.17
N ALA A 100 -0.56 6.02 4.71
CA ALA A 100 0.41 4.95 4.87
C ALA A 100 0.85 4.38 3.50
N ALA A 101 -0.10 4.22 2.57
CA ALA A 101 0.18 3.79 1.21
C ALA A 101 0.96 4.84 0.42
N LEU A 102 0.57 6.12 0.51
CA LEU A 102 1.25 7.23 -0.14
C LEU A 102 2.70 7.34 0.34
N ARG A 103 2.91 7.31 1.65
CA ARG A 103 4.25 7.34 2.24
C ARG A 103 5.11 6.20 1.70
N LEU A 104 4.57 4.98 1.70
CA LEU A 104 5.27 3.81 1.18
C LEU A 104 5.63 3.99 -0.31
N MET A 105 4.72 4.49 -1.13
CA MET A 105 5.01 4.77 -2.54
C MET A 105 6.14 5.80 -2.68
N LEU A 106 6.05 6.94 -2.03
CA LEU A 106 7.05 8.01 -2.14
C LEU A 106 8.44 7.59 -1.63
N GLU A 107 8.50 6.71 -0.62
CA GLU A 107 9.74 6.12 -0.10
C GLU A 107 10.35 5.09 -1.07
N THR A 108 9.54 4.43 -1.90
CA THR A 108 9.97 3.37 -2.82
C THR A 108 10.22 3.84 -4.25
N LEU A 109 9.71 5.01 -4.63
CA LEU A 109 9.96 5.60 -5.93
C LEU A 109 11.45 5.97 -6.13
N PRO A 110 11.95 5.89 -7.37
CA PRO A 110 13.25 6.47 -7.70
C PRO A 110 13.24 7.96 -7.38
N LYS A 111 14.41 8.50 -7.05
CA LYS A 111 14.57 9.93 -6.80
C LYS A 111 14.98 10.66 -8.08
N ASP A 112 14.45 11.86 -8.26
CA ASP A 112 14.81 12.77 -9.34
C ASP A 112 16.20 13.42 -9.08
N ALA A 113 16.60 14.33 -9.96
CA ALA A 113 17.87 15.05 -9.83
C ALA A 113 17.98 15.91 -8.55
N ASN A 114 16.86 16.22 -7.89
CA ASN A 114 16.80 17.00 -6.66
C ASN A 114 16.74 16.12 -5.41
N GLY A 115 16.70 14.79 -5.56
CA GLY A 115 16.53 13.85 -4.46
C GLY A 115 15.07 13.63 -4.04
N GLU A 116 14.11 14.18 -4.78
CA GLU A 116 12.68 14.07 -4.52
C GLU A 116 12.09 12.83 -5.23
N PRO A 117 11.00 12.21 -4.73
CA PRO A 117 10.36 11.10 -5.41
C PRO A 117 9.92 11.47 -6.84
N ASP A 118 10.38 10.71 -7.85
CA ASP A 118 10.02 10.93 -9.25
C ASP A 118 8.63 10.37 -9.57
N CYS A 119 7.62 11.18 -9.21
CA CYS A 119 6.21 10.85 -9.40
C CYS A 119 5.80 10.92 -10.89
N ALA A 120 6.50 11.72 -11.70
CA ALA A 120 6.23 11.83 -13.13
C ALA A 120 6.61 10.54 -13.86
N TRP A 121 7.80 10.00 -13.57
CA TRP A 121 8.24 8.69 -14.07
C TRP A 121 7.26 7.58 -13.71
N TRP A 122 6.76 7.57 -12.47
CA TRP A 122 5.78 6.59 -12.02
C TRP A 122 4.49 6.66 -12.84
N ASN A 123 3.91 7.86 -12.97
CA ASN A 123 2.65 8.06 -13.71
C ASN A 123 2.77 7.68 -15.18
N GLU A 124 3.89 8.01 -15.82
CA GLU A 124 4.17 7.58 -17.20
C GLU A 124 4.15 6.05 -17.31
N ARG A 125 4.81 5.36 -16.37
CA ARG A 125 4.87 3.90 -16.36
C ARG A 125 3.51 3.26 -16.12
N VAL A 126 2.70 3.83 -15.23
CA VAL A 126 1.32 3.39 -14.99
C VAL A 126 0.49 3.50 -16.25
N ARG A 127 0.50 4.66 -16.92
CA ARG A 127 -0.24 4.88 -18.17
C ARG A 127 0.21 3.94 -19.30
N ASN A 128 1.51 3.67 -19.40
CA ASN A 128 2.03 2.70 -20.37
C ASN A 128 1.54 1.28 -20.08
N LEU A 129 1.46 0.88 -18.81
CA LEU A 129 0.89 -0.42 -18.44
C LEU A 129 -0.61 -0.50 -18.71
N GLU A 130 -1.36 0.57 -18.49
CA GLU A 130 -2.78 0.65 -18.86
C GLU A 130 -2.98 0.52 -20.37
N ALA A 131 -2.16 1.18 -21.16
CA ALA A 131 -2.22 1.08 -22.63
C ALA A 131 -1.96 -0.34 -23.14
N LEU A 132 -1.27 -1.19 -22.37
CA LEU A 132 -0.98 -2.59 -22.69
C LEU A 132 -2.06 -3.57 -22.18
N ARG A 133 -3.03 -3.12 -21.38
CA ARG A 133 -4.23 -3.91 -21.00
C ARG A 133 -5.22 -3.91 -22.18
N ILE A 134 -4.81 -4.55 -23.29
CA ILE A 134 -5.63 -4.82 -24.49
C ILE A 134 -6.21 -6.22 -24.41
#